data_AF-A0A352VQW2-F1
#
_entry.id   AF-A0A352VQW2-F1
#
_cell.length_a   1.000
_cell.length_b   1.000
_cell.length_c   1.000
_cell.angle_alpha   90.00
_cell.angle_beta   90.00
_cell.angle_gamma   90.00
#
_symmetry.space_group_name_H-M   'P 1'
#
loop_
_entity.id
_entity.type
_entity.pdbx_description
1 polymer ?
#
loop_
_entity_poly.entity_id
_entity_poly.type
_entity_poly.pdbx_seq_one_letter_code
_entity_poly.pdbx_strand_id
1 'polypeptide(L)'
;MKLSKLLAVVVIAVSAAACGDLEVVNLNDPDRERAISTPTDVEALIAGSFSSWWGSGHYSRIFIPMTTMADAWSSSWGNFGMREMGSEPREGWNNDPSATYASSLFNVWRDSYKALSGVRDGVLAVQGGVALGVDGADNARALAFASFVQGMALARIATTFDKAFIIDENTSLDDPNALPELSSYTEVAAAAIAKFDAAVSGASSSFTIPAAWVGYNSSWSNGRLAEMAHAYKARLMIEVARDEAARAAVNWSGVLAEVAAAGNTDFELLGDDTNWAWSRLHYRAGSHEGWGRSDYQWIGPSDQSGEFQLWANLTNVQLRTPFHIDTDDRRITAGSPTADGKYQKFQAGNNMRAERGTYHWGNYVDSRWRHIRLNSGNGIHGAFPAKELDYIKAEALYRTGNMQGAADLINVHRVANGELPPVTVDGDQSARCVPRHPTTGACQDLWEAIKYEKRIELFHYGAGSDFFDDRGWGDLVTNTTIQFPVPGAELDLLLMEIYSFGGAGNPGAAPQNRRDAIDPESIRWKRKALEAYDEVVQAEGKHGQVIN
;
A
#
# COMPACT_ATOMS: atom_id res chain seq x y z
N MET A 1 17.62 -69.75 26.60
CA MET A 1 17.77 -69.37 25.17
C MET A 1 16.58 -69.67 24.25
N LYS A 2 15.60 -70.52 24.64
CA LYS A 2 14.42 -70.81 23.79
C LYS A 2 13.18 -69.93 24.08
N LEU A 3 13.06 -69.35 25.27
CA LEU A 3 11.92 -68.47 25.63
C LEU A 3 12.07 -67.03 25.09
N SER A 4 13.30 -66.52 25.00
CA SER A 4 13.58 -65.17 24.47
C SER A 4 13.39 -65.04 22.96
N LYS A 5 13.55 -66.14 22.20
CA LYS A 5 13.28 -66.17 20.76
C LYS A 5 11.78 -66.23 20.43
N LEU A 6 10.95 -66.83 21.30
CA LEU A 6 9.50 -66.86 21.10
C LEU A 6 8.85 -65.50 21.40
N LEU A 7 9.33 -64.77 22.43
CA LEU A 7 8.84 -63.42 22.73
C LEU A 7 9.20 -62.41 21.63
N ALA A 8 10.40 -62.51 21.04
CA ALA A 8 10.83 -61.63 19.95
C ALA A 8 10.00 -61.83 18.66
N VAL A 9 9.58 -63.07 18.37
CA VAL A 9 8.77 -63.35 17.17
C VAL A 9 7.31 -62.92 17.36
N VAL A 10 6.76 -62.98 18.58
CA VAL A 10 5.39 -62.51 18.85
C VAL A 10 5.31 -60.97 18.88
N VAL A 11 6.34 -60.27 19.37
CA VAL A 11 6.37 -58.80 19.37
C VAL A 11 6.57 -58.23 17.95
N ILE A 12 7.32 -58.90 17.07
CA ILE A 12 7.50 -58.49 15.66
C ILE A 12 6.25 -58.80 14.82
N ALA A 13 5.50 -59.85 15.14
CA ALA A 13 4.25 -60.17 14.43
C ALA A 13 3.10 -59.19 14.76
N VAL A 14 3.09 -58.58 15.96
CA VAL A 14 2.08 -57.57 16.33
C VAL A 14 2.40 -56.18 15.76
N SER A 15 3.68 -55.86 15.49
CA SER A 15 4.04 -54.61 14.80
C SER A 15 3.83 -54.63 13.29
N ALA A 16 3.77 -55.81 12.66
CA ALA A 16 3.44 -55.94 11.23
C ALA A 16 1.91 -55.93 10.94
N ALA A 17 1.06 -56.16 11.95
CA ALA A 17 -0.39 -56.03 11.85
C ALA A 17 -0.92 -54.65 12.27
N ALA A 18 -0.02 -53.75 12.73
CA ALA A 18 -0.32 -52.35 13.05
C ALA A 18 -0.05 -51.39 11.89
N CYS A 19 0.36 -51.88 10.71
CA CYS A 19 0.09 -51.21 9.44
C CYS A 19 -1.38 -51.44 9.06
N GLY A 20 -2.30 -51.10 9.98
CA GLY A 20 -3.63 -50.71 9.56
C GLY A 20 -3.44 -49.43 8.77
N ASP A 21 -3.98 -49.40 7.56
CA ASP A 21 -4.09 -48.19 6.77
C ASP A 21 -4.76 -47.12 7.65
N LEU A 22 -3.94 -46.21 8.19
CA LEU A 22 -4.41 -45.03 8.88
C LEU A 22 -4.66 -43.97 7.81
N GLU A 23 -5.53 -44.27 6.85
CA GLU A 23 -6.42 -43.26 6.30
C GLU A 23 -7.30 -42.80 7.47
N VAL A 24 -6.73 -41.96 8.34
CA VAL A 24 -7.53 -41.05 9.13
C VAL A 24 -8.12 -40.11 8.09
N VAL A 25 -9.30 -40.45 7.58
CA VAL A 25 -10.12 -39.53 6.80
C VAL A 25 -10.17 -38.25 7.61
N ASN A 26 -9.50 -37.22 7.12
CA ASN A 26 -9.52 -35.93 7.77
C ASN A 26 -10.94 -35.39 7.63
N LEU A 27 -11.80 -35.65 8.63
CA LEU A 27 -13.18 -35.15 8.66
C LEU A 27 -13.24 -33.61 8.78
N ASN A 28 -12.09 -32.98 9.06
CA ASN A 28 -11.87 -31.54 9.01
C ASN A 28 -11.12 -31.10 7.74
N ASP A 29 -10.84 -32.01 6.80
CA ASP A 29 -10.45 -31.61 5.45
C ASP A 29 -11.67 -30.85 4.93
N PRO A 30 -11.56 -29.55 4.62
CA PRO A 30 -12.66 -28.86 4.00
C PRO A 30 -12.98 -29.65 2.74
N ASP A 31 -14.09 -30.38 2.79
CA ASP A 31 -14.54 -31.33 1.78
C ASP A 31 -14.70 -30.58 0.46
N ARG A 32 -13.59 -30.43 -0.28
CA ARG A 32 -13.44 -29.55 -1.43
C ARG A 32 -14.40 -29.97 -2.53
N GLU A 33 -14.60 -31.28 -2.66
CA GLU A 33 -15.58 -31.88 -3.55
C GLU A 33 -17.02 -31.53 -3.17
N ARG A 34 -17.33 -31.41 -1.86
CA ARG A 34 -18.67 -31.04 -1.38
C ARG A 34 -18.92 -29.53 -1.32
N ALA A 35 -17.93 -28.73 -0.93
CA ALA A 35 -18.03 -27.28 -0.74
C ALA A 35 -18.07 -26.50 -2.07
N ILE A 36 -17.65 -27.12 -3.17
CA ILE A 36 -17.60 -26.51 -4.51
C ILE A 36 -18.48 -27.29 -5.51
N SER A 37 -19.45 -28.05 -5.01
CA SER A 37 -20.27 -28.98 -5.80
C SER A 37 -21.37 -28.32 -6.64
N THR A 38 -21.69 -27.04 -6.38
CA THR A 38 -22.71 -26.32 -7.15
C THR A 38 -22.12 -25.10 -7.88
N PRO A 39 -22.56 -24.82 -9.12
CA PRO A 39 -22.11 -23.66 -9.88
C PRO A 39 -22.20 -22.32 -9.11
N THR A 40 -23.26 -22.15 -8.32
CA THR A 40 -23.49 -20.95 -7.53
C THR A 40 -22.41 -20.75 -6.46
N ASP A 41 -21.99 -21.83 -5.78
CA ASP A 41 -20.95 -21.75 -4.75
C ASP A 41 -19.59 -21.40 -5.37
N VAL A 42 -19.28 -21.94 -6.55
CA VAL A 42 -18.06 -21.64 -7.31
C VAL A 42 -18.01 -20.16 -7.71
N GLU A 43 -19.13 -19.63 -8.21
CA GLU A 43 -19.23 -18.22 -8.57
C GLU A 43 -19.09 -17.29 -7.36
N ALA A 44 -19.76 -17.63 -6.26
CA ALA A 44 -19.66 -16.87 -5.02
C ALA A 44 -18.23 -16.85 -4.47
N LEU A 45 -17.51 -17.97 -4.59
CA LEU A 45 -16.12 -18.07 -4.17
C LEU A 45 -15.19 -17.19 -5.03
N ILE A 46 -15.30 -17.28 -6.35
CA ILE A 46 -14.52 -16.44 -7.29
C ILE A 46 -14.81 -14.95 -7.06
N ALA A 47 -16.09 -14.59 -6.94
CA ALA A 47 -16.50 -13.21 -6.67
C ALA A 47 -15.98 -12.70 -5.31
N GLY A 48 -16.13 -13.50 -4.25
CA GLY A 48 -15.73 -13.16 -2.89
C GLY A 48 -14.22 -12.96 -2.72
N SER A 49 -13.40 -13.60 -3.55
CA SER A 49 -11.95 -13.40 -3.56
C SER A 49 -11.53 -11.97 -3.90
N PHE A 50 -12.32 -11.24 -4.70
CA PHE A 50 -12.07 -9.83 -4.96
C PHE A 50 -12.18 -8.99 -3.68
N SER A 51 -13.16 -9.27 -2.81
CA SER A 51 -13.29 -8.62 -1.49
C SER A 51 -12.13 -8.98 -0.56
N SER A 52 -11.61 -10.22 -0.64
CA SER A 52 -10.40 -10.61 0.12
C SER A 52 -9.16 -9.82 -0.34
N TRP A 53 -8.99 -9.63 -1.65
CA TRP A 53 -7.94 -8.75 -2.18
C TRP A 53 -8.15 -7.29 -1.75
N TRP A 54 -9.37 -6.76 -1.82
CA TRP A 54 -9.66 -5.40 -1.35
C TRP A 54 -9.26 -5.21 0.11
N GLY A 55 -9.61 -6.18 0.96
CA GLY A 55 -9.27 -6.19 2.37
C GLY A 55 -7.77 -6.22 2.67
N SER A 56 -6.95 -6.83 1.80
CA SER A 56 -5.50 -6.87 2.00
C SER A 56 -4.87 -5.48 1.93
N GLY A 57 -5.48 -4.54 1.19
CA GLY A 57 -4.98 -3.16 1.00
C GLY A 57 -5.61 -2.08 1.90
N HIS A 58 -6.87 -2.24 2.30
CA HIS A 58 -7.69 -1.08 2.71
C HIS A 58 -8.10 -1.06 4.19
N TYR A 59 -7.93 -2.15 4.92
CA TYR A 59 -8.14 -2.17 6.38
C TYR A 59 -6.95 -1.56 7.15
N SER A 60 -6.88 -1.84 8.45
CA SER A 60 -5.72 -1.59 9.30
C SER A 60 -4.56 -2.50 8.90
N ARG A 61 -3.78 -2.07 7.91
CA ARG A 61 -2.70 -2.81 7.26
C ARG A 61 -1.45 -1.94 7.17
N ILE A 62 -0.34 -2.50 6.71
CA ILE A 62 0.96 -1.81 6.56
C ILE A 62 0.90 -0.56 5.65
N PHE A 63 -0.13 -0.39 4.84
CA PHE A 63 -0.29 0.79 3.98
C PHE A 63 -0.52 2.10 4.75
N ILE A 64 -1.01 2.04 5.99
CA ILE A 64 -1.12 3.22 6.86
C ILE A 64 0.27 3.67 7.36
N PRO A 65 1.12 2.80 7.94
CA PRO A 65 2.48 3.21 8.24
C PRO A 65 3.31 3.53 7.00
N MET A 66 3.08 2.89 5.85
CA MET A 66 3.76 3.25 4.60
C MET A 66 3.57 4.73 4.21
N THR A 67 2.38 5.30 4.42
CA THR A 67 2.18 6.74 4.13
C THR A 67 2.96 7.66 5.08
N THR A 68 3.21 7.22 6.32
CA THR A 68 4.14 7.91 7.26
C THR A 68 5.61 7.62 7.00
N MET A 69 5.92 6.53 6.30
CA MET A 69 7.29 6.23 5.85
C MET A 69 7.66 7.05 4.62
N ALA A 70 6.67 7.38 3.78
CA ALA A 70 6.82 8.26 2.63
C ALA A 70 6.84 9.75 2.99
N ASP A 71 6.58 10.11 4.26
CA ASP A 71 6.29 11.50 4.66
C ASP A 71 5.27 12.19 3.74
N ALA A 72 4.24 11.44 3.32
CA ALA A 72 3.05 12.00 2.71
C ALA A 72 2.02 12.37 3.79
N TRP A 73 1.99 11.56 4.85
CA TRP A 73 1.15 11.72 6.03
C TRP A 73 2.00 11.65 7.30
N SER A 74 1.56 12.32 8.36
CA SER A 74 2.27 12.37 9.63
C SER A 74 1.35 12.11 10.81
N SER A 75 1.81 11.30 11.77
CA SER A 75 1.04 10.94 12.95
C SER A 75 1.92 10.44 14.10
N SER A 76 1.64 10.92 15.32
CA SER A 76 2.31 10.47 16.54
C SER A 76 1.48 9.44 17.35
N TRP A 77 0.42 8.86 16.80
CA TRP A 77 -0.42 7.89 17.53
C TRP A 77 0.21 6.50 17.53
N GLY A 78 0.22 5.85 18.70
CA GLY A 78 0.75 4.50 18.88
C GLY A 78 -0.23 3.40 18.45
N ASN A 79 -0.75 3.47 17.23
CA ASN A 79 -1.58 2.42 16.64
C ASN A 79 -1.21 2.16 15.18
N PHE A 80 -1.45 0.93 14.71
CA PHE A 80 -1.16 0.47 13.33
C PHE A 80 0.29 0.62 12.84
N GLY A 81 1.24 0.89 13.74
CA GLY A 81 2.66 1.07 13.38
C GLY A 81 3.02 2.45 12.83
N MET A 82 2.07 3.40 12.69
CA MET A 82 2.34 4.67 12.00
C MET A 82 3.36 5.55 12.73
N ARG A 83 3.31 5.63 14.08
CA ARG A 83 4.35 6.36 14.82
C ARG A 83 5.69 5.64 14.75
N GLU A 84 5.70 4.32 14.91
CA GLU A 84 6.93 3.51 14.93
C GLU A 84 7.69 3.65 13.61
N MET A 85 7.00 3.45 12.49
CA MET A 85 7.59 3.52 11.16
C MET A 85 7.76 4.96 10.65
N GLY A 86 6.98 5.89 11.20
CA GLY A 86 7.02 7.33 10.92
C GLY A 86 8.10 8.10 11.68
N SER A 87 8.65 7.54 12.75
CA SER A 87 9.56 8.28 13.64
C SER A 87 10.96 8.42 13.06
N GLU A 88 11.60 9.54 13.37
CA GLU A 88 12.98 9.84 12.99
C GLU A 88 13.89 9.90 14.24
N PRO A 89 15.03 9.17 14.27
CA PRO A 89 15.61 8.37 13.19
C PRO A 89 14.81 7.10 12.87
N ARG A 90 14.81 6.70 11.59
CA ARG A 90 14.07 5.53 11.13
C ARG A 90 14.69 4.25 11.67
N GLU A 91 13.86 3.41 12.27
CA GLU A 91 14.21 2.08 12.73
C GLU A 91 13.79 1.03 11.69
N GLY A 92 14.43 -0.14 11.74
CA GLY A 92 14.03 -1.27 10.91
C GLY A 92 12.71 -1.86 11.36
N TRP A 93 12.00 -2.53 10.44
CA TRP A 93 10.76 -3.20 10.78
C TRP A 93 11.00 -4.26 11.86
N ASN A 94 10.21 -4.26 12.94
CA ASN A 94 10.25 -5.35 13.92
C ASN A 94 9.41 -6.53 13.42
N ASN A 95 10.08 -7.53 12.85
CA ASN A 95 9.42 -8.71 12.28
C ASN A 95 9.20 -9.84 13.29
N ASP A 96 9.43 -9.63 14.58
CA ASP A 96 9.10 -10.63 15.60
C ASP A 96 7.57 -10.90 15.57
N PRO A 97 7.12 -12.17 15.51
CA PRO A 97 5.70 -12.52 15.50
C PRO A 97 4.91 -11.96 16.70
N SER A 98 5.58 -11.70 17.82
CA SER A 98 5.03 -11.10 19.04
C SER A 98 5.10 -9.57 19.06
N ALA A 99 5.71 -8.94 18.06
CA ALA A 99 5.80 -7.49 17.98
C ALA A 99 4.40 -6.84 17.92
N THR A 100 4.26 -5.69 18.57
CA THR A 100 2.98 -4.96 18.72
C THR A 100 2.22 -4.79 17.41
N TYR A 101 2.95 -4.57 16.29
CA TYR A 101 2.36 -4.32 14.98
C TYR A 101 2.62 -5.43 13.96
N ALA A 102 3.08 -6.61 14.36
CA ALA A 102 3.32 -7.75 13.45
C ALA A 102 2.09 -8.06 12.57
N SER A 103 0.90 -7.95 13.15
CA SER A 103 -0.37 -8.15 12.43
C SER A 103 -0.61 -7.16 11.28
N SER A 104 -0.06 -5.94 11.32
CA SER A 104 -0.22 -4.96 10.23
C SER A 104 0.36 -5.48 8.91
N LEU A 105 1.50 -6.18 8.98
CA LEU A 105 2.16 -6.80 7.83
C LEU A 105 1.55 -8.18 7.53
N PHE A 106 1.40 -9.04 8.55
CA PHE A 106 0.89 -10.41 8.37
C PHE A 106 -0.51 -10.44 7.76
N ASN A 107 -1.39 -9.50 8.11
CA ASN A 107 -2.74 -9.48 7.54
C ASN A 107 -2.73 -9.21 6.01
N VAL A 108 -1.74 -8.48 5.48
CA VAL A 108 -1.61 -8.27 4.02
C VAL A 108 -1.26 -9.58 3.33
N TRP A 109 -0.31 -10.33 3.91
CA TRP A 109 0.09 -11.66 3.46
C TRP A 109 -1.12 -12.60 3.46
N ARG A 110 -1.74 -12.80 4.63
CA ARG A 110 -2.88 -13.70 4.82
C ARG A 110 -4.04 -13.38 3.87
N ASP A 111 -4.46 -12.11 3.79
CA ASP A 111 -5.64 -11.75 2.99
C ASP A 111 -5.37 -11.84 1.48
N SER A 112 -4.11 -11.63 1.04
CA SER A 112 -3.72 -11.85 -0.35
C SER A 112 -3.72 -13.34 -0.70
N TYR A 113 -3.19 -14.21 0.16
CA TYR A 113 -3.28 -15.67 -0.07
C TYR A 113 -4.70 -16.20 0.07
N LYS A 114 -5.55 -15.59 0.90
CA LYS A 114 -6.98 -15.90 0.96
C LYS A 114 -7.66 -15.62 -0.40
N ALA A 115 -7.34 -14.49 -1.03
CA ALA A 115 -7.83 -14.19 -2.38
C ALA A 115 -7.33 -15.22 -3.40
N LEU A 116 -6.03 -15.56 -3.39
CA LEU A 116 -5.42 -16.55 -4.28
C LEU A 116 -6.02 -17.96 -4.11
N SER A 117 -6.21 -18.42 -2.87
CA SER A 117 -6.82 -19.72 -2.58
C SER A 117 -8.25 -19.79 -3.09
N GLY A 118 -9.09 -18.77 -2.81
CA GLY A 118 -10.49 -18.80 -3.27
C GLY A 118 -10.62 -18.82 -4.80
N VAL A 119 -9.84 -18.02 -5.52
CA VAL A 119 -9.88 -18.08 -6.99
C VAL A 119 -9.27 -19.36 -7.54
N ARG A 120 -8.18 -19.87 -6.94
CA ARG A 120 -7.57 -21.15 -7.32
C ARG A 120 -8.59 -22.28 -7.23
N ASP A 121 -9.31 -22.37 -6.12
CA ASP A 121 -10.30 -23.43 -5.90
C ASP A 121 -11.49 -23.31 -6.86
N GLY A 122 -11.97 -22.09 -7.11
CA GLY A 122 -13.00 -21.85 -8.11
C GLY A 122 -12.57 -22.22 -9.53
N VAL A 123 -11.36 -21.85 -9.94
CA VAL A 123 -10.80 -22.21 -11.25
C VAL A 123 -10.65 -23.72 -11.40
N LEU A 124 -10.12 -24.40 -10.38
CA LEU A 124 -9.96 -25.85 -10.40
C LEU A 124 -11.30 -26.59 -10.46
N ALA A 125 -12.36 -26.08 -9.81
CA ALA A 125 -13.70 -26.64 -9.94
C ALA A 125 -14.27 -26.51 -11.37
N VAL A 126 -14.09 -25.35 -12.01
CA VAL A 126 -14.49 -25.15 -13.42
C VAL A 126 -13.70 -26.08 -14.35
N GLN A 127 -12.40 -26.20 -14.15
CA GLN A 127 -11.54 -27.13 -14.91
C GLN A 127 -11.91 -28.61 -14.67
N GLY A 128 -12.40 -28.93 -13.47
CA GLY A 128 -12.95 -30.23 -13.10
C GLY A 128 -14.33 -30.53 -13.68
N GLY A 129 -14.95 -29.59 -14.40
CA GLY A 129 -16.19 -29.79 -15.14
C GLY A 129 -17.43 -29.13 -14.55
N VAL A 130 -17.30 -28.31 -13.50
CA VAL A 130 -18.43 -27.51 -13.01
C VAL A 130 -18.79 -26.45 -14.04
N ALA A 131 -20.03 -26.51 -14.54
CA ALA A 131 -20.54 -25.59 -15.56
C ALA A 131 -21.23 -24.39 -14.90
N LEU A 132 -20.67 -23.19 -15.05
CA LEU A 132 -21.21 -21.94 -14.52
C LEU A 132 -22.24 -21.32 -15.49
N GLY A 133 -23.37 -20.88 -14.95
CA GLY A 133 -24.52 -20.47 -15.76
C GLY A 133 -25.14 -21.64 -16.52
N VAL A 134 -26.05 -21.34 -17.47
CA VAL A 134 -26.68 -22.36 -18.32
C VAL A 134 -25.62 -22.97 -19.23
N ASP A 135 -25.43 -24.29 -19.13
CA ASP A 135 -24.49 -25.08 -19.95
C ASP A 135 -23.04 -24.55 -19.99
N GLY A 136 -22.59 -23.87 -18.93
CA GLY A 136 -21.22 -23.33 -18.83
C GLY A 136 -21.00 -21.98 -19.51
N ALA A 137 -22.08 -21.29 -19.90
CA ALA A 137 -22.02 -19.98 -20.57
C ALA A 137 -21.24 -18.91 -19.78
N ASP A 138 -21.15 -19.03 -18.46
CA ASP A 138 -20.47 -18.08 -17.59
C ASP A 138 -19.02 -18.48 -17.25
N ASN A 139 -18.52 -19.63 -17.74
CA ASN A 139 -17.16 -20.10 -17.47
C ASN A 139 -16.10 -19.08 -17.93
N ALA A 140 -16.26 -18.49 -19.11
CA ALA A 140 -15.31 -17.53 -19.66
C ALA A 140 -15.19 -16.27 -18.78
N ARG A 141 -16.33 -15.75 -18.30
CA ARG A 141 -16.38 -14.62 -17.35
C ARG A 141 -15.62 -14.96 -16.08
N ALA A 142 -15.94 -16.10 -15.48
CA ALA A 142 -15.39 -16.50 -14.18
C ALA A 142 -13.87 -16.70 -14.26
N LEU A 143 -13.39 -17.37 -15.30
CA LEU A 143 -11.95 -17.62 -15.51
C LEU A 143 -11.18 -16.33 -15.78
N ALA A 144 -11.69 -15.44 -16.64
CA ALA A 144 -11.04 -14.15 -16.91
C ALA A 144 -10.97 -13.27 -15.65
N PHE A 145 -12.07 -13.23 -14.87
CA PHE A 145 -12.10 -12.49 -13.61
C PHE A 145 -11.19 -13.10 -12.55
N ALA A 146 -11.12 -14.44 -12.46
CA ALA A 146 -10.21 -15.13 -11.56
C ALA A 146 -8.74 -14.78 -11.86
N SER A 147 -8.33 -14.79 -13.12
CA SER A 147 -6.97 -14.35 -13.52
C SER A 147 -6.69 -12.91 -13.12
N PHE A 148 -7.67 -12.00 -13.27
CA PHE A 148 -7.50 -10.61 -12.83
C PHE A 148 -7.27 -10.52 -11.31
N VAL A 149 -8.08 -11.22 -10.50
CA VAL A 149 -7.91 -11.26 -9.03
C VAL A 149 -6.59 -11.89 -8.62
N GLN A 150 -6.14 -12.96 -9.28
CA GLN A 150 -4.81 -13.54 -9.06
C GLN A 150 -3.70 -12.52 -9.33
N GLY A 151 -3.77 -11.83 -10.47
CA GLY A 151 -2.82 -10.78 -10.83
C GLY A 151 -2.75 -9.68 -9.77
N MET A 152 -3.90 -9.20 -9.30
CA MET A 152 -3.96 -8.17 -8.27
C MET A 152 -3.42 -8.63 -6.90
N ALA A 153 -3.68 -9.87 -6.49
CA ALA A 153 -3.19 -10.43 -5.23
C ALA A 153 -1.68 -10.70 -5.27
N LEU A 154 -1.17 -11.26 -6.38
CA LEU A 154 0.27 -11.43 -6.61
C LEU A 154 0.99 -10.07 -6.69
N ALA A 155 0.40 -9.07 -7.35
CA ALA A 155 0.94 -7.71 -7.42
C ALA A 155 1.08 -7.09 -6.02
N ARG A 156 0.06 -7.23 -5.17
CA ARG A 156 0.05 -6.73 -3.78
C ARG A 156 1.21 -7.29 -2.96
N ILE A 157 1.44 -8.59 -3.04
CA ILE A 157 2.54 -9.23 -2.29
C ILE A 157 3.89 -8.89 -2.93
N ALA A 158 3.99 -8.81 -4.26
CA ALA A 158 5.21 -8.45 -4.96
C ALA A 158 5.68 -7.01 -4.72
N THR A 159 4.77 -6.05 -4.49
CA THR A 159 5.16 -4.67 -4.16
C THR A 159 5.55 -4.50 -2.69
N THR A 160 5.01 -5.36 -1.81
CA THR A 160 5.15 -5.26 -0.35
C THR A 160 6.34 -6.06 0.20
N PHE A 161 6.45 -7.34 -0.18
CA PHE A 161 7.39 -8.31 0.41
C PHE A 161 8.66 -8.49 -0.43
N ASP A 162 9.75 -8.96 0.17
CA ASP A 162 10.99 -9.30 -0.53
C ASP A 162 10.88 -10.65 -1.28
N LYS A 163 10.10 -11.57 -0.71
CA LYS A 163 9.81 -12.90 -1.25
C LYS A 163 8.38 -13.31 -0.95
N ALA A 164 7.82 -14.18 -1.79
CA ALA A 164 6.52 -14.79 -1.58
C ALA A 164 6.38 -16.09 -2.39
N PHE A 165 5.42 -16.92 -2.03
CA PHE A 165 4.99 -18.05 -2.84
C PHE A 165 4.20 -17.57 -4.05
N ILE A 166 4.43 -18.21 -5.20
CA ILE A 166 3.58 -18.06 -6.38
C ILE A 166 2.53 -19.17 -6.29
N ILE A 167 1.31 -18.81 -5.89
CA ILE A 167 0.18 -19.74 -5.78
C ILE A 167 -0.89 -19.38 -6.79
N ASP A 168 -1.22 -20.32 -7.66
CA ASP A 168 -2.28 -20.23 -8.65
C ASP A 168 -2.95 -21.59 -8.90
N GLU A 169 -3.81 -21.68 -9.91
CA GLU A 169 -4.49 -22.92 -10.32
C GLU A 169 -3.54 -24.04 -10.78
N ASN A 170 -2.31 -23.71 -11.15
CA ASN A 170 -1.31 -24.69 -11.62
C ASN A 170 -0.39 -25.16 -10.48
N THR A 171 -0.54 -24.58 -9.29
CA THR A 171 0.27 -24.90 -8.12
C THR A 171 -0.38 -26.04 -7.36
N SER A 172 0.31 -27.19 -7.24
CA SER A 172 -0.13 -28.29 -6.38
C SER A 172 0.10 -27.92 -4.91
N LEU A 173 -0.92 -28.15 -4.08
CA LEU A 173 -0.84 -28.00 -2.62
C LEU A 173 -1.16 -29.31 -1.88
N ASP A 174 -1.45 -30.37 -2.64
CA ASP A 174 -1.94 -31.65 -2.11
C ASP A 174 -0.79 -32.64 -1.85
N ASP A 175 0.39 -32.39 -2.42
CA ASP A 175 1.61 -33.15 -2.15
C ASP A 175 2.47 -32.40 -1.12
N PRO A 176 2.57 -32.89 0.14
CA PRO A 176 3.39 -32.24 1.16
C PRO A 176 4.89 -32.23 0.84
N ASN A 177 5.36 -33.03 -0.14
CA ASN A 177 6.76 -33.03 -0.58
C ASN A 177 7.03 -32.12 -1.77
N ALA A 178 6.00 -31.49 -2.34
CA ALA A 178 6.09 -30.63 -3.52
C ALA A 178 5.40 -29.28 -3.30
N LEU A 179 5.39 -28.79 -2.06
CA LEU A 179 4.86 -27.47 -1.71
C LEU A 179 5.68 -26.37 -2.41
N PRO A 180 5.05 -25.25 -2.79
CA PRO A 180 5.74 -24.15 -3.45
C PRO A 180 6.84 -23.56 -2.56
N GLU A 181 7.95 -23.18 -3.18
CA GLU A 181 9.05 -22.47 -2.50
C GLU A 181 8.88 -20.96 -2.62
N LEU A 182 9.53 -20.21 -1.71
CA LEU A 182 9.54 -18.74 -1.76
C LEU A 182 10.32 -18.24 -2.98
N SER A 183 9.64 -17.50 -3.85
CA SER A 183 10.22 -16.80 -4.99
C SER A 183 10.55 -15.35 -4.64
N SER A 184 11.50 -14.75 -5.35
CA SER A 184 11.82 -13.32 -5.22
C SER A 184 10.65 -12.43 -5.62
N TYR A 185 10.58 -11.22 -5.07
CA TYR A 185 9.52 -10.26 -5.42
C TYR A 185 9.43 -9.97 -6.93
N THR A 186 10.54 -10.05 -7.66
CA THR A 186 10.58 -9.89 -9.12
C THR A 186 9.94 -11.06 -9.87
N GLU A 187 10.14 -12.29 -9.40
CA GLU A 187 9.49 -13.48 -9.98
C GLU A 187 7.98 -13.46 -9.68
N VAL A 188 7.59 -13.05 -8.48
CA VAL A 188 6.18 -12.91 -8.09
C VAL A 188 5.50 -11.79 -8.90
N ALA A 189 6.21 -10.68 -9.17
CA ALA A 189 5.71 -9.63 -10.07
C ALA A 189 5.57 -10.12 -11.51
N ALA A 190 6.50 -10.93 -12.01
CA ALA A 190 6.38 -11.55 -13.33
C ALA A 190 5.16 -12.49 -13.42
N ALA A 191 4.89 -13.26 -12.37
CA ALA A 191 3.69 -14.10 -12.27
C ALA A 191 2.41 -13.24 -12.24
N ALA A 192 2.40 -12.13 -11.50
CA ALA A 192 1.28 -11.18 -11.50
C ALA A 192 1.01 -10.60 -12.89
N ILE A 193 2.06 -10.19 -13.61
CA ILE A 193 1.98 -9.72 -15.00
C ILE A 193 1.35 -10.79 -15.90
N ALA A 194 1.81 -12.03 -15.82
CA ALA A 194 1.26 -13.12 -16.62
C ALA A 194 -0.24 -13.36 -16.34
N LYS A 195 -0.69 -13.16 -15.09
CA LYS A 195 -2.11 -13.26 -14.73
C LYS A 195 -2.94 -12.09 -15.26
N PHE A 196 -2.40 -10.87 -15.29
CA PHE A 196 -3.05 -9.76 -15.99
C PHE A 196 -3.17 -10.04 -17.51
N ASP A 197 -2.13 -10.58 -18.13
CA ASP A 197 -2.16 -10.98 -19.55
C ASP A 197 -3.21 -12.07 -19.81
N ALA A 198 -3.33 -13.04 -18.91
CA ALA A 198 -4.37 -14.07 -18.97
C ALA A 198 -5.78 -13.48 -18.83
N ALA A 199 -5.98 -12.48 -17.96
CA ALA A 199 -7.27 -11.78 -17.83
C ALA A 199 -7.65 -11.02 -19.10
N VAL A 200 -6.69 -10.30 -19.71
CA VAL A 200 -6.88 -9.60 -21.00
C VAL A 200 -7.22 -10.59 -22.11
N SER A 201 -6.50 -11.71 -22.20
CA SER A 201 -6.77 -12.77 -23.17
C SER A 201 -8.16 -13.41 -22.97
N GLY A 202 -8.52 -13.68 -21.71
CA GLY A 202 -9.82 -14.24 -21.33
C GLY A 202 -10.99 -13.29 -21.64
N ALA A 203 -10.75 -11.98 -21.64
CA ALA A 203 -11.72 -10.95 -22.01
C ALA A 203 -12.01 -10.85 -23.52
N SER A 204 -11.47 -11.75 -24.35
CA SER A 204 -11.74 -11.80 -25.80
C SER A 204 -13.18 -12.19 -26.16
N SER A 205 -13.90 -12.84 -25.24
CA SER A 205 -15.32 -13.19 -25.39
C SER A 205 -16.24 -12.18 -24.72
N SER A 206 -17.45 -11.98 -25.25
CA SER A 206 -18.42 -11.05 -24.67
C SER A 206 -19.05 -11.64 -23.41
N PHE A 207 -18.90 -10.94 -22.29
CA PHE A 207 -19.58 -11.25 -21.04
C PHE A 207 -19.75 -9.97 -20.20
N THR A 208 -20.52 -10.09 -19.12
CA THR A 208 -20.73 -9.03 -18.14
C THR A 208 -20.37 -9.54 -16.76
N ILE A 209 -19.49 -8.83 -16.07
CA ILE A 209 -19.17 -9.05 -14.66
C ILE A 209 -20.21 -8.30 -13.81
N PRO A 210 -20.93 -8.99 -12.91
CA PRO A 210 -21.90 -8.35 -12.05
C PRO A 210 -21.30 -7.24 -11.19
N ALA A 211 -22.04 -6.15 -11.00
CA ALA A 211 -21.69 -5.05 -10.09
C ALA A 211 -21.26 -5.54 -8.70
N ALA A 212 -21.96 -6.55 -8.19
CA ALA A 212 -21.70 -7.17 -6.89
C ALA A 212 -20.33 -7.88 -6.78
N TRP A 213 -19.59 -8.09 -7.87
CA TRP A 213 -18.25 -8.70 -7.84
C TRP A 213 -17.13 -7.66 -7.71
N VAL A 214 -17.39 -6.42 -8.13
CA VAL A 214 -16.39 -5.34 -8.23
C VAL A 214 -16.71 -4.15 -7.32
N GLY A 215 -17.84 -4.21 -6.60
CA GLY A 215 -18.19 -3.27 -5.53
C GLY A 215 -18.69 -1.91 -5.99
N TYR A 216 -19.01 -1.72 -7.27
CA TYR A 216 -19.52 -0.44 -7.79
C TYR A 216 -20.90 -0.60 -8.44
N ASN A 217 -21.69 0.47 -8.50
CA ASN A 217 -23.10 0.46 -8.91
C ASN A 217 -23.34 0.10 -10.40
N SER A 218 -22.30 -0.25 -11.15
CA SER A 218 -22.36 -0.67 -12.55
C SER A 218 -21.58 -1.96 -12.77
N SER A 219 -22.18 -2.89 -13.52
CA SER A 219 -21.49 -4.07 -14.04
C SER A 219 -20.33 -3.68 -14.95
N TRP A 220 -19.31 -4.54 -15.05
CA TRP A 220 -18.23 -4.36 -16.02
C TRP A 220 -18.47 -5.21 -17.26
N SER A 221 -18.15 -4.67 -18.44
CA SER A 221 -17.99 -5.48 -19.64
C SER A 221 -16.67 -6.27 -19.59
N ASN A 222 -16.53 -7.26 -20.45
CA ASN A 222 -15.23 -7.89 -20.75
C ASN A 222 -14.16 -6.84 -21.14
N GLY A 223 -14.52 -5.83 -21.95
CA GLY A 223 -13.61 -4.73 -22.29
C GLY A 223 -13.14 -3.96 -21.06
N ARG A 224 -14.04 -3.64 -20.13
CA ARG A 224 -13.69 -2.96 -18.88
C ARG A 224 -12.77 -3.80 -18.00
N LEU A 225 -12.94 -5.12 -17.96
CA LEU A 225 -11.99 -6.02 -17.28
C LEU A 225 -10.58 -5.90 -17.89
N ALA A 226 -10.47 -5.95 -19.22
CA ALA A 226 -9.19 -5.84 -19.92
C ALA A 226 -8.51 -4.48 -19.66
N GLU A 227 -9.26 -3.39 -19.75
CA GLU A 227 -8.78 -2.04 -19.42
C GLU A 227 -8.22 -1.96 -17.99
N MET A 228 -8.90 -2.56 -17.02
CA MET A 228 -8.45 -2.58 -15.63
C MET A 228 -7.23 -3.48 -15.42
N ALA A 229 -7.14 -4.61 -16.12
CA ALA A 229 -5.95 -5.46 -16.12
C ALA A 229 -4.72 -4.70 -16.66
N HIS A 230 -4.88 -3.96 -17.77
CA HIS A 230 -3.83 -3.08 -18.29
C HIS A 230 -3.44 -1.97 -17.31
N ALA A 231 -4.41 -1.32 -16.66
CA ALA A 231 -4.14 -0.26 -15.68
C ALA A 231 -3.32 -0.76 -14.47
N TYR A 232 -3.75 -1.87 -13.85
CA TYR A 232 -3.03 -2.45 -12.71
C TYR A 232 -1.68 -3.05 -13.11
N LYS A 233 -1.55 -3.59 -14.32
CA LYS A 233 -0.27 -4.04 -14.86
C LYS A 233 0.70 -2.86 -15.02
N ALA A 234 0.26 -1.74 -15.58
CA ALA A 234 1.08 -0.53 -15.70
C ALA A 234 1.54 -0.01 -14.33
N ARG A 235 0.64 0.01 -13.33
CA ARG A 235 0.99 0.37 -11.93
C ARG A 235 2.04 -0.60 -11.36
N LEU A 236 1.84 -1.91 -11.49
CA LEU A 236 2.79 -2.90 -10.97
C LEU A 236 4.18 -2.75 -11.60
N MET A 237 4.25 -2.54 -12.92
CA MET A 237 5.52 -2.40 -13.65
C MET A 237 6.40 -1.27 -13.09
N ILE A 238 5.79 -0.23 -12.53
CA ILE A 238 6.50 0.90 -11.95
C ILE A 238 6.71 0.71 -10.44
N GLU A 239 5.66 0.32 -9.69
CA GLU A 239 5.67 0.28 -8.22
C GLU A 239 6.53 -0.86 -7.67
N VAL A 240 6.84 -1.89 -8.47
CA VAL A 240 7.70 -3.00 -8.03
C VAL A 240 9.16 -2.56 -7.81
N ALA A 241 9.62 -1.47 -8.42
CA ALA A 241 10.98 -0.97 -8.27
C ALA A 241 11.29 -0.62 -6.79
N ARG A 242 12.46 -1.06 -6.30
CA ARG A 242 12.89 -0.88 -4.90
C ARG A 242 13.80 0.32 -4.68
N ASP A 243 14.35 0.88 -5.74
CA ASP A 243 15.25 2.03 -5.73
C ASP A 243 15.24 2.75 -7.09
N GLU A 244 15.98 3.86 -7.16
CA GLU A 244 16.11 4.68 -8.37
C GLU A 244 16.68 3.92 -9.55
N ALA A 245 17.65 3.03 -9.32
CA ALA A 245 18.28 2.24 -10.38
C ALA A 245 17.29 1.25 -11.00
N ALA A 246 16.52 0.55 -10.17
CA ALA A 246 15.45 -0.34 -10.60
C ALA A 246 14.34 0.43 -11.34
N ARG A 247 13.94 1.61 -10.86
CA ARG A 247 12.92 2.44 -11.51
C ARG A 247 13.40 2.98 -12.85
N ALA A 248 14.65 3.40 -12.95
CA ALA A 248 15.26 3.84 -14.21
C ALA A 248 15.31 2.71 -15.25
N ALA A 249 15.50 1.45 -14.81
CA ALA A 249 15.57 0.27 -15.66
C ALA A 249 14.21 -0.30 -16.12
N VAL A 250 13.08 0.27 -15.66
CA VAL A 250 11.74 -0.16 -16.08
C VAL A 250 11.60 -0.08 -17.61
N ASN A 251 10.90 -1.05 -18.19
CA ASN A 251 10.55 -1.02 -19.61
C ASN A 251 9.46 0.05 -19.88
N TRP A 252 9.88 1.30 -20.02
CA TRP A 252 8.99 2.46 -20.18
C TRP A 252 8.15 2.43 -21.46
N SER A 253 8.65 1.84 -22.55
CA SER A 253 7.83 1.66 -23.77
C SER A 253 6.74 0.62 -23.56
N GLY A 254 7.01 -0.43 -22.79
CA GLY A 254 6.00 -1.37 -22.31
C GLY A 254 4.95 -0.68 -21.45
N VAL A 255 5.36 0.15 -20.48
CA VAL A 255 4.43 0.93 -19.65
C VAL A 255 3.52 1.82 -20.51
N LEU A 256 4.06 2.52 -21.52
CA LEU A 256 3.25 3.32 -22.44
C LEU A 256 2.22 2.48 -23.22
N ALA A 257 2.58 1.27 -23.63
CA ALA A 257 1.66 0.36 -24.31
C ALA A 257 0.51 -0.08 -23.39
N GLU A 258 0.81 -0.43 -22.14
CA GLU A 258 -0.20 -0.79 -21.15
C GLU A 258 -1.12 0.40 -20.83
N VAL A 259 -0.58 1.60 -20.64
CA VAL A 259 -1.39 2.80 -20.40
C VAL A 259 -2.26 3.15 -21.60
N ALA A 260 -1.77 2.97 -22.83
CA ALA A 260 -2.57 3.20 -24.04
C ALA A 260 -3.71 2.19 -24.21
N ALA A 261 -3.54 0.97 -23.69
CA ALA A 261 -4.57 -0.07 -23.68
C ALA A 261 -5.51 0.03 -22.46
N ALA A 262 -5.10 0.76 -21.41
CA ALA A 262 -5.93 1.08 -20.28
C ALA A 262 -7.00 2.13 -20.65
N GLY A 263 -8.22 1.93 -20.14
CA GLY A 263 -9.31 2.90 -20.29
C GLY A 263 -9.11 4.13 -19.42
N ASN A 264 -9.84 5.21 -19.71
CA ASN A 264 -9.76 6.49 -18.98
C ASN A 264 -10.93 6.70 -18.01
N THR A 265 -11.32 5.65 -17.29
CA THR A 265 -12.43 5.71 -16.32
C THR A 265 -11.98 5.25 -14.96
N ASP A 266 -12.41 5.98 -13.94
CA ASP A 266 -12.09 5.70 -12.54
C ASP A 266 -12.54 4.29 -12.16
N PHE A 267 -11.72 3.63 -11.36
CA PHE A 267 -12.14 2.47 -10.60
C PHE A 267 -12.42 2.88 -9.17
N GLU A 268 -13.70 2.77 -8.83
CA GLU A 268 -14.25 3.15 -7.56
C GLU A 268 -14.95 1.95 -6.91
N LEU A 269 -15.03 1.93 -5.59
CA LEU A 269 -15.83 0.98 -4.84
C LEU A 269 -16.80 1.73 -3.93
N LEU A 270 -17.98 1.16 -3.72
CA LEU A 270 -18.96 1.65 -2.78
C LEU A 270 -18.64 1.07 -1.39
N GLY A 271 -18.30 1.93 -0.44
CA GLY A 271 -18.33 1.56 0.97
C GLY A 271 -19.78 1.50 1.45
N ASP A 272 -20.22 0.34 1.96
CA ASP A 272 -21.62 0.07 2.31
C ASP A 272 -21.81 -0.57 3.71
N ASP A 273 -20.77 -0.55 4.54
CA ASP A 273 -20.72 -1.13 5.90
C ASP A 273 -21.08 -2.63 6.00
N THR A 274 -21.19 -3.33 4.86
CA THR A 274 -21.64 -4.73 4.79
C THR A 274 -20.70 -5.58 3.93
N ASN A 275 -20.75 -5.43 2.61
CA ASN A 275 -20.01 -6.27 1.65
C ASN A 275 -18.64 -5.70 1.27
N TRP A 276 -18.53 -4.36 1.29
CA TRP A 276 -17.38 -3.62 0.80
C TRP A 276 -16.90 -2.69 1.89
N ALA A 277 -16.27 -3.31 2.89
CA ALA A 277 -15.93 -2.60 4.10
C ALA A 277 -14.84 -1.53 3.87
N TRP A 278 -14.68 -0.75 4.93
CA TRP A 278 -14.17 0.60 4.93
C TRP A 278 -12.71 0.64 4.52
N SER A 279 -12.33 1.54 3.60
CA SER A 279 -10.94 1.95 3.49
C SER A 279 -10.58 2.82 4.70
N ARG A 280 -9.78 2.28 5.63
CA ARG A 280 -9.26 3.05 6.77
C ARG A 280 -8.25 4.10 6.34
N LEU A 281 -7.58 3.90 5.21
CA LEU A 281 -6.73 4.92 4.60
C LEU A 281 -7.60 6.14 4.24
N HIS A 282 -8.67 5.98 3.48
CA HIS A 282 -9.60 7.08 3.13
C HIS A 282 -10.36 7.62 4.36
N TYR A 283 -10.99 6.73 5.13
CA TYR A 283 -11.87 7.08 6.25
C TYR A 283 -11.12 7.70 7.45
N ARG A 284 -9.85 7.34 7.67
CA ARG A 284 -9.06 7.89 8.76
C ARG A 284 -7.90 8.75 8.27
N ALA A 285 -6.92 8.19 7.57
CA ALA A 285 -5.70 8.94 7.20
C ALA A 285 -6.02 10.13 6.29
N GLY A 286 -6.90 9.91 5.29
CA GLY A 286 -7.32 10.90 4.31
C GLY A 286 -8.50 11.78 4.69
N SER A 287 -8.86 11.82 5.97
CA SER A 287 -9.96 12.70 6.39
C SER A 287 -10.01 13.06 7.87
N HIS A 288 -9.41 12.31 8.80
CA HIS A 288 -9.65 12.50 10.23
C HIS A 288 -8.74 13.56 10.86
N GLU A 289 -9.31 14.75 11.10
CA GLU A 289 -8.67 15.97 11.64
C GLU A 289 -8.01 15.79 13.03
N GLY A 290 -8.35 14.75 13.78
CA GLY A 290 -7.69 14.42 15.06
C GLY A 290 -6.68 13.27 14.99
N TRP A 291 -6.43 12.70 13.81
CA TRP A 291 -5.67 11.43 13.69
C TRP A 291 -4.35 11.57 12.96
N GLY A 292 -4.24 12.44 11.98
CA GLY A 292 -2.95 12.78 11.40
C GLY A 292 -3.01 14.08 10.62
N ARG A 293 -1.89 14.39 9.99
CA ARG A 293 -1.64 15.61 9.25
C ARG A 293 -0.99 15.27 7.92
N SER A 294 -1.19 16.11 6.93
CA SER A 294 -0.33 16.09 5.75
C SER A 294 1.06 16.52 6.20
N ASP A 295 2.07 15.72 5.87
CA ASP A 295 3.43 16.00 6.32
C ASP A 295 4.01 17.21 5.57
N TYR A 296 4.85 18.02 6.22
CA TYR A 296 5.46 19.17 5.56
C TYR A 296 6.45 18.77 4.46
N GLN A 297 7.02 17.57 4.48
CA GLN A 297 7.84 17.09 3.36
C GLN A 297 7.02 16.98 2.07
N TRP A 298 5.72 16.70 2.19
CA TRP A 298 4.81 16.52 1.07
C TRP A 298 4.35 17.84 0.46
N ILE A 299 3.83 18.74 1.31
CA ILE A 299 3.20 20.00 0.87
C ILE A 299 4.17 21.19 0.92
N GLY A 300 5.22 21.11 1.72
CA GLY A 300 6.22 22.17 1.90
C GLY A 300 6.97 22.58 0.64
N PRO A 301 7.21 21.72 -0.38
CA PRO A 301 7.78 22.17 -1.65
C PRO A 301 6.94 23.24 -2.36
N SER A 302 5.70 23.46 -1.97
CA SER A 302 4.85 24.54 -2.48
C SER A 302 4.99 25.87 -1.73
N ASP A 303 5.64 25.87 -0.56
CA ASP A 303 5.77 27.02 0.32
C ASP A 303 6.68 28.10 -0.28
N GLN A 304 6.21 29.33 -0.21
CA GLN A 304 6.83 30.53 -0.77
C GLN A 304 7.38 31.46 0.32
N SER A 305 7.13 31.15 1.60
CA SER A 305 7.56 31.97 2.73
C SER A 305 9.03 31.75 3.11
N GLY A 306 9.58 30.58 2.80
CA GLY A 306 10.92 30.15 3.23
C GLY A 306 10.91 29.37 4.54
N GLU A 307 9.76 29.26 5.21
CA GLU A 307 9.60 28.52 6.46
C GLU A 307 9.80 27.01 6.24
N PHE A 308 9.41 26.47 5.07
CA PHE A 308 9.72 25.07 4.76
C PHE A 308 11.23 24.81 4.70
N GLN A 309 12.01 25.71 4.09
CA GLN A 309 13.47 25.56 4.06
C GLN A 309 14.09 25.69 5.46
N LEU A 310 13.58 26.59 6.30
CA LEU A 310 14.02 26.67 7.70
C LEU A 310 13.72 25.37 8.45
N TRP A 311 12.50 24.84 8.28
CA TRP A 311 12.06 23.59 8.88
C TRP A 311 12.89 22.38 8.41
N ALA A 312 13.13 22.27 7.10
CA ALA A 312 13.86 21.16 6.49
C ALA A 312 15.36 21.17 6.79
N ASN A 313 15.97 22.35 6.97
CA ASN A 313 17.38 22.49 7.33
C ASN A 313 17.68 22.22 8.82
N LEU A 314 16.67 22.05 9.67
CA LEU A 314 16.88 21.60 11.04
C LEU A 314 17.38 20.15 11.04
N THR A 315 18.64 19.97 11.44
CA THR A 315 19.28 18.66 11.61
C THR A 315 18.67 17.86 12.75
N ASN A 316 18.26 18.56 13.81
CA ASN A 316 17.48 17.97 14.88
C ASN A 316 15.99 18.10 14.57
N VAL A 317 15.41 17.02 14.01
CA VAL A 317 13.99 16.95 13.69
C VAL A 317 13.08 17.23 14.89
N GLN A 318 13.53 16.99 16.12
CA GLN A 318 12.72 17.26 17.32
C GLN A 318 12.45 18.76 17.54
N LEU A 319 13.17 19.65 16.84
CA LEU A 319 12.94 21.10 16.86
C LEU A 319 11.97 21.58 15.78
N ARG A 320 11.60 20.70 14.84
CA ARG A 320 10.64 21.02 13.79
C ARG A 320 9.26 21.22 14.43
N THR A 321 8.63 22.34 14.11
CA THR A 321 7.30 22.71 14.59
C THR A 321 6.43 23.16 13.42
N PRO A 322 5.10 23.15 13.56
CA PRO A 322 4.22 23.56 12.47
C PRO A 322 4.39 25.03 12.09
N PHE A 323 4.25 25.31 10.79
CA PHE A 323 4.23 26.65 10.22
C PHE A 323 3.07 26.79 9.22
N HIS A 324 2.77 28.02 8.84
CA HIS A 324 1.76 28.31 7.81
C HIS A 324 2.40 28.28 6.43
N ILE A 325 1.82 27.50 5.51
CA ILE A 325 2.28 27.44 4.13
C ILE A 325 1.70 28.63 3.37
N ASP A 326 2.58 29.50 2.87
CA ASP A 326 2.24 30.47 1.83
C ASP A 326 2.39 29.78 0.48
N THR A 327 1.30 29.55 -0.25
CA THR A 327 1.37 28.87 -1.55
C THR A 327 0.33 29.36 -2.53
N ASP A 328 0.69 29.30 -3.81
CA ASP A 328 -0.20 29.58 -4.93
C ASP A 328 -1.02 28.33 -5.33
N ASP A 329 -0.67 27.13 -4.81
CA ASP A 329 -1.39 25.91 -5.12
C ASP A 329 -2.75 25.83 -4.41
N ARG A 330 -3.83 25.93 -5.20
CA ARG A 330 -5.21 25.92 -4.71
C ARG A 330 -5.69 24.58 -4.21
N ARG A 331 -4.93 23.50 -4.42
CA ARG A 331 -5.19 22.21 -3.78
C ARG A 331 -4.85 22.25 -2.30
N ILE A 332 -3.90 23.10 -1.90
CA ILE A 332 -3.45 23.22 -0.51
C ILE A 332 -4.17 24.37 0.23
N THR A 333 -4.27 25.56 -0.37
CA THR A 333 -4.94 26.72 0.27
C THR A 333 -5.79 27.54 -0.69
N ALA A 334 -6.87 28.16 -0.21
CA ALA A 334 -7.68 29.11 -1.00
C ALA A 334 -7.18 30.57 -0.90
N GLY A 335 -5.87 30.79 -1.04
CA GLY A 335 -5.27 32.14 -1.11
C GLY A 335 -4.96 32.80 0.22
N SER A 336 -5.19 32.08 1.32
CA SER A 336 -4.68 32.40 2.65
C SER A 336 -4.21 31.11 3.31
N PRO A 337 -3.11 31.10 4.08
CA PRO A 337 -2.61 29.89 4.73
C PRO A 337 -3.60 29.20 5.67
N THR A 338 -4.66 29.92 6.08
CA THR A 338 -5.70 29.43 7.00
C THR A 338 -7.02 29.09 6.32
N ALA A 339 -7.11 29.25 4.99
CA ALA A 339 -8.29 28.93 4.20
C ALA A 339 -8.15 27.54 3.56
N ASP A 340 -9.22 26.75 3.63
CA ASP A 340 -9.27 25.41 3.05
C ASP A 340 -9.03 25.46 1.53
N GLY A 341 -8.07 24.66 1.06
CA GLY A 341 -7.87 24.41 -0.36
C GLY A 341 -8.86 23.38 -0.91
N LYS A 342 -8.71 23.03 -2.19
CA LYS A 342 -9.55 22.01 -2.85
C LYS A 342 -9.35 20.62 -2.24
N TYR A 343 -8.13 20.28 -1.83
CA TYR A 343 -7.78 18.95 -1.29
C TYR A 343 -7.44 19.00 0.20
N GLN A 344 -6.70 20.02 0.63
CA GLN A 344 -6.27 20.17 2.01
C GLN A 344 -7.18 21.13 2.78
N LYS A 345 -7.46 20.78 4.03
CA LYS A 345 -8.16 21.62 4.99
C LYS A 345 -7.16 22.18 6.01
N PHE A 346 -7.33 23.44 6.38
CA PHE A 346 -6.56 24.03 7.47
C PHE A 346 -7.08 23.56 8.84
N GLN A 347 -6.14 23.32 9.76
CA GLN A 347 -6.40 22.83 11.10
C GLN A 347 -5.46 23.53 12.10
N ALA A 348 -5.97 24.54 12.80
CA ALA A 348 -5.18 25.36 13.72
C ALA A 348 -4.64 24.62 14.96
N GLY A 349 -5.34 23.57 15.39
CA GLY A 349 -5.03 22.85 16.63
C GLY A 349 -4.28 21.54 16.38
N ASN A 350 -3.38 21.19 17.30
CA ASN A 350 -2.74 19.88 17.34
C ASN A 350 -3.09 19.14 18.63
N ASN A 351 -3.52 17.88 18.49
CA ASN A 351 -3.87 17.00 19.60
C ASN A 351 -2.88 15.83 19.78
N MET A 352 -1.80 15.82 18.98
CA MET A 352 -0.68 14.91 19.12
C MET A 352 0.22 15.36 20.27
N ARG A 353 0.84 14.39 20.93
CA ARG A 353 1.61 14.63 22.13
C ARG A 353 3.02 15.11 21.82
N ALA A 354 3.46 16.21 22.45
CA ALA A 354 4.75 16.83 22.15
C ALA A 354 5.94 15.90 22.47
N GLU A 355 5.84 15.07 23.51
CA GLU A 355 6.89 14.12 23.89
C GLU A 355 7.13 13.02 22.86
N ARG A 356 6.24 12.89 21.86
CA ARG A 356 6.38 11.95 20.74
C ARG A 356 7.03 12.59 19.51
N GLY A 357 7.41 13.86 19.58
CA GLY A 357 8.06 14.60 18.51
C GLY A 357 7.11 15.56 17.81
N THR A 358 7.47 16.85 17.82
CA THR A 358 6.71 17.93 17.17
C THR A 358 6.89 17.95 15.65
N TYR A 359 7.85 17.21 15.10
CA TYR A 359 7.98 17.03 13.65
C TYR A 359 6.79 16.28 13.03
N HIS A 360 6.05 15.49 13.82
CA HIS A 360 4.79 14.88 13.37
C HIS A 360 3.63 15.86 13.25
N TRP A 361 3.81 17.09 13.73
CA TRP A 361 2.75 18.07 13.78
C TRP A 361 2.60 18.79 12.45
N GLY A 362 1.38 19.23 12.16
CA GLY A 362 1.06 20.00 10.97
C GLY A 362 -0.24 20.78 11.13
N ASN A 363 -0.44 21.74 10.22
CA ASN A 363 -1.62 22.60 10.18
C ASN A 363 -2.58 22.23 9.03
N TYR A 364 -2.27 21.17 8.29
CA TYR A 364 -3.01 20.76 7.10
C TYR A 364 -3.40 19.28 7.19
N VAL A 365 -4.57 18.96 6.66
CA VAL A 365 -5.08 17.59 6.58
C VAL A 365 -5.81 17.38 5.28
N ASP A 366 -5.63 16.22 4.66
CA ASP A 366 -6.41 15.83 3.50
C ASP A 366 -7.90 15.77 3.84
N SER A 367 -8.72 16.29 2.94
CA SER A 367 -10.16 16.43 3.12
C SER A 367 -10.97 15.82 1.98
N ARG A 368 -10.31 15.28 0.94
CA ARG A 368 -10.98 14.66 -0.23
C ARG A 368 -11.95 13.55 0.19
N TRP A 369 -11.57 12.77 1.19
CA TRP A 369 -12.36 11.64 1.70
C TRP A 369 -13.24 11.99 2.90
N ARG A 370 -13.32 13.27 3.28
CA ARG A 370 -14.07 13.73 4.46
C ARG A 370 -15.57 13.43 4.37
N HIS A 371 -16.13 13.45 3.17
CA HIS A 371 -17.54 13.13 2.93
C HIS A 371 -17.89 11.69 3.34
N ILE A 372 -17.02 10.71 3.02
CA ILE A 372 -17.17 9.31 3.44
C ILE A 372 -17.10 9.19 4.97
N ARG A 373 -16.16 9.92 5.59
CA ARG A 373 -16.00 9.90 7.05
C ARG A 373 -17.25 10.41 7.77
N LEU A 374 -17.81 11.52 7.30
CA LEU A 374 -19.02 12.10 7.86
C LEU A 374 -20.26 11.23 7.64
N ASN A 375 -20.20 10.30 6.68
CA ASN A 375 -21.24 9.34 6.39
C ASN A 375 -20.91 7.93 6.91
N SER A 376 -20.17 7.84 8.03
CA SER A 376 -19.86 6.57 8.72
C SER A 376 -19.22 5.50 7.82
N GLY A 377 -18.31 5.90 6.92
CA GLY A 377 -17.63 4.96 6.03
C GLY A 377 -18.36 4.70 4.72
N ASN A 378 -19.60 5.18 4.59
CA ASN A 378 -20.43 4.98 3.41
C ASN A 378 -20.15 6.03 2.33
N GLY A 379 -19.97 5.59 1.10
CA GLY A 379 -19.71 6.46 -0.04
C GLY A 379 -18.74 5.84 -1.04
N ILE A 380 -18.39 6.60 -2.06
CA ILE A 380 -17.53 6.15 -3.14
C ILE A 380 -16.06 6.29 -2.72
N HIS A 381 -15.34 5.18 -2.66
CA HIS A 381 -13.90 5.10 -2.43
C HIS A 381 -13.20 4.94 -3.78
N GLY A 382 -12.32 5.87 -4.14
CA GLY A 382 -11.51 5.72 -5.35
C GLY A 382 -10.35 4.76 -5.10
N ALA A 383 -10.21 3.71 -5.91
CA ALA A 383 -9.12 2.73 -5.82
C ALA A 383 -8.04 2.95 -6.89
N PHE A 384 -8.47 3.37 -8.07
CA PHE A 384 -7.60 3.72 -9.19
C PHE A 384 -8.28 4.86 -9.96
N PRO A 385 -7.90 6.13 -9.75
CA PRO A 385 -8.45 7.23 -10.53
C PRO A 385 -7.79 7.25 -11.92
N ALA A 386 -8.53 7.60 -12.95
CA ALA A 386 -8.03 7.61 -14.33
C ALA A 386 -6.81 8.54 -14.49
N LYS A 387 -6.78 9.65 -13.74
CA LYS A 387 -5.61 10.56 -13.69
C LYS A 387 -4.31 9.90 -13.23
N GLU A 388 -4.36 8.76 -12.55
CA GLU A 388 -3.14 8.01 -12.25
C GLU A 388 -2.45 7.52 -13.52
N LEU A 389 -3.21 7.09 -14.54
CA LEU A 389 -2.65 6.72 -15.83
C LEU A 389 -1.96 7.91 -16.51
N ASP A 390 -2.48 9.12 -16.35
CA ASP A 390 -1.82 10.33 -16.85
C ASP A 390 -0.44 10.50 -16.20
N TYR A 391 -0.32 10.28 -14.90
CA TYR A 391 0.97 10.40 -14.20
C TYR A 391 1.94 9.27 -14.51
N ILE A 392 1.45 8.04 -14.65
CA ILE A 392 2.27 6.90 -15.12
C ILE A 392 2.79 7.20 -16.52
N LYS A 393 1.94 7.73 -17.41
CA LYS A 393 2.31 8.12 -18.77
C LYS A 393 3.26 9.31 -18.78
N ALA A 394 3.08 10.32 -17.92
CA ALA A 394 3.97 11.48 -17.84
C ALA A 394 5.40 11.05 -17.45
N GLU A 395 5.53 10.18 -16.44
CA GLU A 395 6.84 9.60 -16.09
C GLU A 395 7.41 8.79 -17.26
N ALA A 396 6.61 7.95 -17.91
CA ALA A 396 7.09 7.16 -19.04
C ALA A 396 7.54 8.04 -20.23
N LEU A 397 6.82 9.13 -20.52
CA LEU A 397 7.20 10.12 -21.54
C LEU A 397 8.50 10.83 -21.17
N TYR A 398 8.66 11.27 -19.93
CA TYR A 398 9.92 11.83 -19.42
C TYR A 398 11.08 10.85 -19.61
N ARG A 399 10.91 9.60 -19.16
CA ARG A 399 11.94 8.55 -19.21
C ARG A 399 12.31 8.12 -20.64
N THR A 400 11.41 8.31 -21.59
CA THR A 400 11.62 8.01 -23.02
C THR A 400 12.03 9.23 -23.85
N GLY A 401 12.30 10.37 -23.22
CA GLY A 401 12.84 11.56 -23.89
C GLY A 401 11.79 12.56 -24.37
N ASN A 402 10.49 12.29 -24.21
CA ASN A 402 9.42 13.21 -24.60
C ASN A 402 9.05 14.18 -23.45
N MET A 403 9.97 15.10 -23.17
CA MET A 403 9.83 16.07 -22.07
C MET A 403 8.62 16.99 -22.24
N GLN A 404 8.36 17.45 -23.47
CA GLN A 404 7.21 18.31 -23.75
C GLN A 404 5.90 17.57 -23.51
N GLY A 405 5.78 16.32 -23.98
CA GLY A 405 4.60 15.51 -23.73
C GLY A 405 4.36 15.21 -22.25
N ALA A 406 5.43 15.03 -21.47
CA ALA A 406 5.33 14.88 -20.02
C ALA A 406 4.83 16.17 -19.34
N ALA A 407 5.38 17.33 -19.70
CA ALA A 407 4.94 18.63 -19.21
C ALA A 407 3.48 18.92 -19.56
N ASP A 408 3.10 18.72 -20.82
CA ASP A 408 1.72 18.93 -21.30
C ASP A 408 0.71 18.09 -20.51
N LEU A 409 1.07 16.85 -20.17
CA LEU A 409 0.19 15.92 -19.49
C LEU A 409 -0.03 16.30 -18.01
N ILE A 410 1.03 16.64 -17.27
CA ILE A 410 0.86 17.08 -15.87
C ILE A 410 0.19 18.46 -15.79
N ASN A 411 0.36 19.30 -16.82
CA ASN A 411 -0.28 20.61 -16.91
C ASN A 411 -1.80 20.55 -16.95
N VAL A 412 -2.39 19.43 -17.41
CA VAL A 412 -3.85 19.21 -17.38
C VAL A 412 -4.40 19.37 -15.97
N HIS A 413 -3.79 18.68 -15.00
CA HIS A 413 -4.24 18.69 -13.60
C HIS A 413 -3.66 19.87 -12.83
N ARG A 414 -2.39 20.22 -13.07
CA ARG A 414 -1.72 21.36 -12.43
C ARG A 414 -2.49 22.67 -12.63
N VAL A 415 -2.94 22.95 -13.85
CA VAL A 415 -3.67 24.18 -14.17
C VAL A 415 -5.13 24.08 -13.70
N ALA A 416 -5.82 22.97 -13.98
CA ALA A 416 -7.24 22.84 -13.64
C ALA A 416 -7.49 22.74 -12.13
N ASN A 417 -6.69 21.95 -11.42
CA ASN A 417 -6.86 21.66 -10.00
C ASN A 417 -6.00 22.59 -9.15
N GLY A 418 -4.71 22.72 -9.46
CA GLY A 418 -3.77 23.57 -8.72
C GLY A 418 -3.96 25.06 -8.95
N GLU A 419 -4.53 25.46 -10.09
CA GLU A 419 -4.51 26.86 -10.58
C GLU A 419 -3.10 27.45 -10.64
N LEU A 420 -2.11 26.57 -10.79
CA LEU A 420 -0.72 26.92 -10.95
C LEU A 420 -0.43 27.24 -12.43
N PRO A 421 0.58 28.06 -12.72
CA PRO A 421 1.05 28.24 -14.09
C PRO A 421 1.53 26.90 -14.66
N PRO A 422 1.38 26.67 -15.97
CA PRO A 422 1.90 25.46 -16.60
C PRO A 422 3.43 25.40 -16.47
N VAL A 423 3.97 24.21 -16.22
CA VAL A 423 5.41 23.94 -16.29
C VAL A 423 5.87 23.80 -17.74
N THR A 424 7.16 24.03 -17.97
CA THR A 424 7.82 23.75 -19.25
C THR A 424 8.76 22.53 -19.12
N VAL A 425 9.51 22.22 -20.18
CA VAL A 425 10.57 21.21 -20.13
C VAL A 425 11.67 21.53 -19.11
N ASP A 426 11.79 22.79 -18.71
CA ASP A 426 12.74 23.26 -17.69
C ASP A 426 12.11 23.30 -16.28
N GLY A 427 10.86 22.86 -16.11
CA GLY A 427 10.08 22.98 -14.87
C GLY A 427 9.31 24.30 -14.75
N ASP A 428 8.94 24.68 -13.52
CA ASP A 428 8.36 25.99 -13.22
C ASP A 428 9.48 26.95 -12.81
N GLN A 429 9.82 27.88 -13.68
CA GLN A 429 10.87 28.88 -13.44
C GLN A 429 10.31 30.27 -13.07
N SER A 430 9.04 30.32 -12.62
CA SER A 430 8.44 31.56 -12.15
C SER A 430 9.02 32.00 -10.80
N ALA A 431 8.83 33.27 -10.44
CA ALA A 431 9.30 33.80 -9.15
C ALA A 431 8.66 33.09 -7.94
N ARG A 432 7.48 32.51 -8.13
CA ARG A 432 6.74 31.72 -7.13
C ARG A 432 6.56 30.27 -7.58
N CYS A 433 7.64 29.70 -8.13
CA CYS A 433 7.64 28.36 -8.66
C CYS A 433 7.19 27.30 -7.64
N VAL A 434 6.56 26.25 -8.16
CA VAL A 434 6.18 25.06 -7.41
C VAL A 434 6.53 23.81 -8.23
N PRO A 435 7.32 22.85 -7.72
CA PRO A 435 7.91 22.80 -6.38
C PRO A 435 9.22 23.58 -6.24
N ARG A 436 9.56 23.93 -5.00
CA ARG A 436 10.85 24.47 -4.58
C ARG A 436 11.71 23.41 -3.89
N HIS A 437 13.02 23.56 -4.02
CA HIS A 437 13.99 22.68 -3.38
C HIS A 437 13.87 22.73 -1.85
N PRO A 438 13.76 21.57 -1.16
CA PRO A 438 13.48 21.53 0.27
C PRO A 438 14.47 22.29 1.16
N THR A 439 15.74 22.40 0.77
CA THR A 439 16.76 23.09 1.60
C THR A 439 17.20 24.45 1.06
N THR A 440 17.08 24.72 -0.24
CA THR A 440 17.63 25.95 -0.86
C THR A 440 16.54 26.90 -1.34
N GLY A 441 15.30 26.43 -1.50
CA GLY A 441 14.18 27.23 -2.01
C GLY A 441 14.26 27.54 -3.50
N ALA A 442 15.24 26.98 -4.23
CA ALA A 442 15.39 27.14 -5.67
C ALA A 442 14.23 26.46 -6.43
N CYS A 443 13.87 27.01 -7.59
CA CYS A 443 12.94 26.36 -8.50
C CYS A 443 13.51 25.04 -9.01
N GLN A 444 12.64 24.05 -9.14
CA GLN A 444 13.04 22.70 -9.55
C GLN A 444 12.74 22.43 -11.01
N ASP A 445 13.34 21.36 -11.53
CA ASP A 445 13.16 20.91 -12.90
C ASP A 445 11.80 20.22 -13.13
N LEU A 446 11.57 19.80 -14.39
CA LEU A 446 10.36 19.08 -14.79
C LEU A 446 10.19 17.75 -14.02
N TRP A 447 11.28 17.07 -13.64
CA TRP A 447 11.17 15.79 -12.96
C TRP A 447 10.60 15.94 -11.55
N GLU A 448 11.12 16.90 -10.79
CA GLU A 448 10.56 17.25 -9.49
C GLU A 448 9.13 17.76 -9.60
N ALA A 449 8.78 18.50 -10.65
CA ALA A 449 7.40 18.90 -10.91
C ALA A 449 6.48 17.68 -11.15
N ILE A 450 6.89 16.70 -11.96
CA ILE A 450 6.13 15.45 -12.18
C ILE A 450 5.92 14.72 -10.85
N LYS A 451 6.95 14.57 -10.02
CA LYS A 451 6.86 13.94 -8.70
C LYS A 451 5.87 14.70 -7.80
N TYR A 452 6.02 16.02 -7.69
CA TYR A 452 5.13 16.87 -6.89
C TYR A 452 3.66 16.76 -7.32
N GLU A 453 3.38 16.86 -8.62
CA GLU A 453 2.03 16.77 -9.17
C GLU A 453 1.40 15.39 -8.91
N LYS A 454 2.17 14.31 -9.16
CA LYS A 454 1.70 12.94 -8.90
C LYS A 454 1.37 12.74 -7.42
N ARG A 455 2.25 13.19 -6.53
CA ARG A 455 2.05 13.16 -5.07
C ARG A 455 0.72 13.85 -4.72
N ILE A 456 0.59 15.14 -4.99
CA ILE A 456 -0.58 15.93 -4.59
C ILE A 456 -1.89 15.37 -5.17
N GLU A 457 -1.90 14.95 -6.44
CA GLU A 457 -3.12 14.46 -7.08
C GLU A 457 -3.57 13.08 -6.60
N LEU A 458 -2.61 12.17 -6.35
CA LEU A 458 -2.91 10.75 -6.10
C LEU A 458 -2.87 10.34 -4.64
N PHE A 459 -2.59 11.28 -3.72
CA PHE A 459 -2.51 10.99 -2.29
C PHE A 459 -3.72 10.15 -1.81
N HIS A 460 -3.47 9.11 -1.02
CA HIS A 460 -4.46 8.18 -0.46
C HIS A 460 -5.34 7.34 -1.41
N TYR A 461 -5.32 7.52 -2.74
CA TYR A 461 -6.13 6.68 -3.65
C TYR A 461 -5.68 5.21 -3.66
N GLY A 462 -4.38 5.00 -3.92
CA GLY A 462 -3.78 3.68 -3.96
C GLY A 462 -3.17 3.31 -2.61
N ALA A 463 -3.45 2.11 -2.13
CA ALA A 463 -2.84 1.59 -0.91
C ALA A 463 -1.31 1.41 -1.09
N GLY A 464 -0.54 2.33 -0.50
CA GLY A 464 0.94 2.35 -0.49
C GLY A 464 1.58 3.08 -1.67
N SER A 465 0.82 3.69 -2.57
CA SER A 465 1.36 4.25 -3.82
C SER A 465 2.36 5.39 -3.58
N ASP A 466 2.13 6.22 -2.57
CA ASP A 466 3.08 7.25 -2.10
C ASP A 466 4.43 6.65 -1.69
N PHE A 467 4.40 5.60 -0.88
CA PHE A 467 5.60 4.86 -0.48
C PHE A 467 6.29 4.18 -1.66
N PHE A 468 5.54 3.54 -2.57
CA PHE A 468 6.12 2.81 -3.70
C PHE A 468 6.75 3.74 -4.74
N ASP A 469 6.15 4.90 -4.99
CA ASP A 469 6.74 5.91 -5.84
C ASP A 469 7.98 6.53 -5.21
N ASP A 470 7.91 6.99 -3.95
CA ASP A 470 9.06 7.58 -3.27
C ASP A 470 10.22 6.59 -3.13
N ARG A 471 9.91 5.31 -2.91
CA ARG A 471 10.89 4.22 -2.95
C ARG A 471 11.58 4.15 -4.30
N GLY A 472 10.80 4.07 -5.38
CA GLY A 472 11.33 3.97 -6.74
C GLY A 472 12.04 5.24 -7.20
N TRP A 473 11.73 6.41 -6.64
CA TRP A 473 12.42 7.66 -6.93
C TRP A 473 13.66 7.88 -6.07
N GLY A 474 13.82 7.13 -4.97
CA GLY A 474 14.91 7.34 -4.01
C GLY A 474 14.65 8.47 -3.01
N ASP A 475 13.38 8.90 -2.86
CA ASP A 475 12.99 10.06 -2.07
C ASP A 475 12.60 9.71 -0.61
N LEU A 476 12.48 8.41 -0.27
CA LEU A 476 12.22 7.98 1.12
C LEU A 476 13.31 8.48 2.08
N VAL A 477 12.92 8.94 3.27
CA VAL A 477 13.89 9.38 4.30
C VAL A 477 14.92 8.30 4.59
N THR A 478 16.17 8.71 4.78
CA THR A 478 17.30 7.83 5.16
C THR A 478 16.89 6.76 6.18
N ASN A 479 17.35 5.53 5.96
CA ASN A 479 17.08 4.35 6.78
C ASN A 479 15.65 3.82 6.74
N THR A 480 14.71 4.43 6.02
CA THR A 480 13.37 3.88 5.83
C THR A 480 13.44 2.51 5.14
N THR A 481 12.69 1.54 5.63
CA THR A 481 12.57 0.21 5.01
C THR A 481 12.03 0.33 3.57
N ILE A 482 12.73 -0.21 2.57
CA ILE A 482 12.29 -0.20 1.16
C ILE A 482 11.48 -1.45 0.77
N GLN A 483 11.48 -2.49 1.60
CA GLN A 483 10.72 -3.72 1.37
C GLN A 483 10.52 -4.46 2.69
N PHE A 484 9.45 -5.24 2.80
CA PHE A 484 9.17 -5.99 4.02
C PHE A 484 9.59 -7.45 3.89
N PRO A 485 10.05 -8.09 4.98
CA PRO A 485 10.34 -9.52 4.98
C PRO A 485 9.06 -10.34 4.89
N VAL A 486 9.17 -11.63 4.53
CA VAL A 486 8.10 -12.60 4.84
C VAL A 486 7.71 -12.45 6.32
N PRO A 487 6.42 -12.37 6.67
CA PRO A 487 6.01 -12.08 8.05
C PRO A 487 6.63 -13.09 9.03
N GLY A 488 7.11 -12.63 10.19
CA GLY A 488 7.77 -13.51 11.16
C GLY A 488 6.93 -14.72 11.57
N ALA A 489 5.62 -14.54 11.73
CA ALA A 489 4.69 -15.65 12.03
C ALA A 489 4.68 -16.72 10.92
N GLU A 490 4.85 -16.33 9.66
CA GLU A 490 4.97 -17.27 8.54
C GLU A 490 6.34 -17.94 8.55
N LEU A 491 7.42 -17.19 8.81
CA LEU A 491 8.76 -17.76 8.93
C LEU A 491 8.86 -18.80 10.04
N ASP A 492 8.22 -18.57 11.18
CA ASP A 492 8.11 -19.55 12.26
C ASP A 492 7.40 -20.83 11.81
N LEU A 493 6.29 -20.71 11.07
CA LEU A 493 5.55 -21.86 10.52
C LEU A 493 6.41 -22.65 9.51
N LEU A 494 7.21 -21.95 8.71
CA LEU A 494 8.13 -22.53 7.73
C LEU A 494 9.44 -23.03 8.36
N LEU A 495 9.63 -22.85 9.67
CA LEU A 495 10.88 -23.14 10.40
C LEU A 495 12.11 -22.44 9.78
N MET A 496 11.91 -21.21 9.30
CA MET A 496 12.94 -20.35 8.73
C MET A 496 13.40 -19.29 9.74
N GLU A 497 14.63 -18.79 9.55
CA GLU A 497 15.13 -17.68 10.36
C GLU A 497 14.29 -16.41 10.16
N ILE A 498 13.90 -15.76 11.26
CA ILE A 498 13.25 -14.44 11.21
C ILE A 498 14.28 -13.39 10.80
N TYR A 499 14.03 -12.69 9.70
CA TYR A 499 14.84 -11.59 9.19
C TYR A 499 14.02 -10.31 9.02
N SER A 500 14.70 -9.19 8.76
CA SER A 500 14.04 -7.89 8.53
C SER A 500 14.90 -6.91 7.70
N PHE A 501 14.34 -5.72 7.43
CA PHE A 501 14.91 -4.67 6.60
C PHE A 501 14.71 -3.26 7.19
N GLY A 502 15.55 -2.34 6.74
CA GLY A 502 15.53 -0.94 7.15
C GLY A 502 16.21 -0.69 8.49
N GLY A 503 16.32 0.58 8.86
CA GLY A 503 17.15 1.02 9.98
C GLY A 503 18.62 1.19 9.59
N ALA A 504 19.34 2.02 10.36
CA ALA A 504 20.73 2.35 10.08
C ALA A 504 21.62 1.10 10.03
N GLY A 505 22.36 0.93 8.93
CA GLY A 505 23.32 -0.15 8.75
C GLY A 505 22.72 -1.51 8.37
N ASN A 506 21.40 -1.60 8.21
CA ASN A 506 20.72 -2.85 7.83
C ASN A 506 20.45 -2.94 6.33
N PRO A 507 20.28 -4.15 5.78
CA PRO A 507 19.81 -4.34 4.40
C PRO A 507 18.46 -3.69 4.15
N GLY A 508 18.18 -3.28 2.91
CA GLY A 508 16.88 -2.72 2.52
C GLY A 508 16.55 -1.39 3.22
N ALA A 509 17.56 -0.65 3.64
CA ALA A 509 17.45 0.70 4.18
C ALA A 509 17.61 1.74 3.07
N ALA A 510 16.71 2.72 3.03
CA ALA A 510 16.78 3.84 2.09
C ALA A 510 18.12 4.59 2.26
N PRO A 511 18.78 4.99 1.15
CA PRO A 511 20.08 5.62 1.20
C PRO A 511 20.05 6.98 1.89
N GLN A 512 21.22 7.51 2.24
CA GLN A 512 21.32 8.82 2.84
C GLN A 512 20.91 9.92 1.85
N ASN A 513 19.70 10.45 2.02
CA ASN A 513 19.22 11.60 1.26
C ASN A 513 19.20 12.89 2.09
N ARG A 514 19.46 12.81 3.41
CA ARG A 514 19.51 13.95 4.34
C ARG A 514 20.64 13.81 5.37
N ARG A 515 21.28 14.93 5.73
CA ARG A 515 22.39 14.97 6.69
C ARG A 515 21.87 14.87 8.12
N ASP A 516 21.65 13.67 8.61
CA ASP A 516 21.26 13.45 10.00
C ASP A 516 22.52 13.41 10.88
N ALA A 517 22.79 14.51 11.58
CA ALA A 517 23.74 14.52 12.69
C ALA A 517 22.95 14.78 13.98
N ILE A 518 22.97 13.81 14.90
CA ILE A 518 22.49 14.01 16.27
C ILE A 518 23.48 14.98 16.95
N ASP A 519 23.06 16.22 17.17
CA ASP A 519 23.89 17.20 17.87
C ASP A 519 23.68 17.15 19.41
N PRO A 520 24.68 17.53 20.22
CA PRO A 520 24.57 17.59 21.68
C PRO A 520 23.52 18.56 22.25
N GLU A 521 22.96 19.48 21.46
CA GLU A 521 21.82 20.32 21.89
C GLU A 521 20.52 19.54 21.89
N SER A 522 20.34 18.57 20.98
CA SER A 522 19.18 17.67 20.95
C SER A 522 18.96 16.90 22.26
N ILE A 523 20.05 16.42 22.87
CA ILE A 523 20.05 15.71 24.16
C ILE A 523 19.69 16.67 25.30
N ARG A 524 20.19 17.91 25.24
CA ARG A 524 19.91 18.94 26.25
C ARG A 524 18.46 19.43 26.20
N TRP A 525 17.89 19.53 25.01
CA TRP A 525 16.48 19.88 24.85
C TRP A 525 15.55 18.76 25.34
N LYS A 526 15.80 17.50 24.99
CA LYS A 526 15.00 16.36 25.48
C LYS A 526 14.94 16.31 27.01
N ARG A 527 16.06 16.62 27.67
CA ARG A 527 16.11 16.74 29.15
C ARG A 527 15.22 17.87 29.66
N LYS A 528 15.33 19.07 29.09
CA LYS A 528 14.49 20.22 29.48
C LYS A 528 12.99 19.97 29.23
N ALA A 529 12.64 19.28 28.14
CA ALA A 529 11.25 18.94 27.84
C ALA A 529 10.68 17.93 28.86
N LEU A 530 11.48 16.95 29.29
CA LEU A 530 11.11 16.02 30.36
C LEU A 530 10.98 16.74 31.71
N GLU A 531 11.91 17.64 32.05
CA GLU A 531 11.85 18.45 33.27
C GLU A 531 10.58 19.34 33.28
N ALA A 532 10.25 19.99 32.17
CA ALA A 532 9.04 20.79 32.05
C ALA A 532 7.76 19.93 32.11
N TYR A 533 7.77 18.73 31.54
CA TYR A 533 6.65 17.79 31.66
C TYR A 533 6.45 17.33 33.11
N ASP A 534 7.52 17.00 33.83
CA ASP A 534 7.44 16.64 35.25
C ASP A 534 6.92 17.80 36.10
N GLU A 535 7.29 19.04 35.79
CA GLU A 535 6.75 20.24 36.45
C GLU A 535 5.24 20.41 36.20
N VAL A 536 4.77 20.18 34.97
CA VAL A 536 3.34 20.22 34.62
C VAL A 536 2.56 19.10 35.31
N VAL A 537 3.08 17.87 35.32
CA VAL A 537 2.46 16.73 36.02
C VAL A 537 2.43 16.94 37.53
N GLN A 538 3.47 17.54 38.11
CA GLN A 538 3.51 17.94 39.53
C GLN A 538 2.49 19.05 39.84
N ALA A 539 2.26 19.97 38.91
CA ALA A 539 1.26 21.03 39.04
C ALA A 539 -0.17 20.46 38.95
N GLU A 540 -0.44 19.53 38.04
CA GLU A 540 -1.74 18.85 37.91
C GLU A 540 -2.01 17.91 39.11
N GLY A 541 -0.98 17.22 39.63
CA GLY A 541 -1.08 16.40 40.84
C GLY A 541 -1.42 17.18 42.11
N LYS A 542 -1.12 18.49 42.14
CA LYS A 542 -1.50 19.41 43.24
C LYS A 542 -2.94 19.92 43.14
N HIS A 543 -3.63 19.70 42.03
CA HIS A 543 -5.07 20.02 41.88
C HIS A 543 -5.99 18.80 42.09
N GLY A 544 -5.41 17.61 42.29
CA GLY A 544 -6.15 16.37 42.61
C GLY A 544 -6.39 16.10 44.10
N GLN A 545 -5.94 16.98 45.01
CA GLN A 545 -6.27 16.86 46.44
C GLN A 545 -7.19 18.02 46.86
N VAL A 546 -8.50 17.74 46.83
CA VAL A 546 -9.47 17.89 47.94
C VAL A 546 -10.87 17.81 47.31
N ILE A 547 -11.47 16.62 47.38
CA ILE A 547 -12.90 16.48 47.67
C ILE A 547 -12.98 15.35 48.70
N ASN A 548 -13.05 15.73 49.98
CA ASN A 548 -13.66 14.90 51.02
C ASN A 548 -15.17 15.18 51.00
#